data_AF-A0A0G1W7H4-F1
#
_entry.id   AF-A0A0G1W7H4-F1
#
_cell.length_a   1.000
_cell.length_b   1.000
_cell.length_c   1.000
_cell.angle_alpha   90.00
_cell.angle_beta   90.00
_cell.angle_gamma   90.00
#
_symmetry.space_group_name_H-M   'P 1'
#
loop_
_entity.id
_entity.type
_entity.pdbx_description
1 polymer ?
#
loop_
_entity_poly.entity_id
_entity_poly.type
_entity_poly.pdbx_seq_one_letter_code
_entity_poly.pdbx_strand_id
1 'polypeptide(L)'
;MKIRVHANEAFQGNIVERVPGDFVFIDRGNANLEWGDAAHSFLTATWGVNLAAGASIDLQYVFDAPNRSPDLYLLGPAQMQSTSGGPNFTEARQWQIASDAAGKMMIFYDSAGAVPPGWSCVSCLTGDPFFEKLVVGSSSYNGLGGGTATHTPTAIATVNITASTGLGPNSINNTNNAPIGHTHDLTPSISPVSNYPLYRDLRVIRSNSAGDPGTIPAGAIGVFDVASSSLPMAWYRYAPLDGRYIRSQTSVTSSGGANTHNHTVTGTTSVPPQSGLRSQNSVANGTTDFAHTHTLTATNTDEVNNEPPYTEVLFARLSVASGTPNYIITMWDDTPPTGWVNVSDAGGALAGQFLKGSTTYGLTGGGTSHIHANIVGAVTGVPNNLNNYKANVNYAQARAAHIHTVDISGFSDDSQIPPYVDVIFAKSLSGISVYTQDSFRFYDNINVITPTDPWPPGGSDYNENTEINTPGDSIGANSRIRIRMSVGSTNATTTASAKAFKLQYVAADDCTSALNWTDVAAIGATDVPWRGYNNGSVSDGATIASTLL
;
A
#
# COMPACT_ATOMS: atom_id res chain seq x y z
N MET A 1 23.89 -23.82 3.25
CA MET A 1 24.70 -23.90 4.48
C MET A 1 25.35 -25.27 4.63
N LYS A 2 26.60 -25.34 5.09
CA LYS A 2 27.30 -26.61 5.41
C LYS A 2 27.99 -26.50 6.77
N ILE A 3 27.64 -27.39 7.69
CA ILE A 3 28.18 -27.43 9.06
C ILE A 3 29.02 -28.71 9.18
N ARG A 4 30.31 -28.57 9.45
CA ARG A 4 31.20 -29.70 9.73
C ARG A 4 31.37 -29.84 11.23
N VAL A 5 31.03 -31.01 11.76
CA VAL A 5 31.19 -31.33 13.18
C VAL A 5 32.29 -32.37 13.34
N HIS A 6 33.25 -32.10 14.22
CA HIS A 6 34.29 -33.03 14.64
C HIS A 6 34.08 -33.37 16.11
N ALA A 7 33.91 -34.65 16.42
CA ALA A 7 33.60 -35.12 17.75
C ALA A 7 34.90 -35.49 18.49
N ASN A 8 35.27 -34.73 19.53
CA ASN A 8 36.43 -35.08 20.37
C ASN A 8 36.13 -36.28 21.28
N GLU A 9 34.87 -36.47 21.62
CA GLU A 9 34.33 -37.59 22.40
C GLU A 9 33.18 -38.24 21.63
N ALA A 10 32.81 -39.48 21.99
CA ALA A 10 31.67 -40.12 21.37
C ALA A 10 30.37 -39.37 21.69
N PHE A 11 29.52 -39.15 20.68
CA PHE A 11 28.27 -38.41 20.82
C PHE A 11 27.13 -39.13 20.08
N GLN A 12 26.02 -39.35 20.77
CA GLN A 12 24.78 -39.82 20.18
C GLN A 12 23.64 -38.86 20.56
N GLY A 13 22.97 -38.33 19.55
CA GLY A 13 21.88 -37.39 19.77
C GLY A 13 21.56 -36.60 18.51
N ASN A 14 20.95 -35.44 18.72
CA ASN A 14 20.50 -34.56 17.65
C ASN A 14 21.42 -33.34 17.55
N ILE A 15 21.81 -33.00 16.33
CA ILE A 15 22.36 -31.68 16.01
C ILE A 15 21.21 -30.86 15.45
N VAL A 16 21.02 -29.64 15.96
CA VAL A 16 19.86 -28.80 15.70
C VAL A 16 20.32 -27.42 15.26
N GLU A 17 19.77 -26.88 14.18
CA GLU A 17 19.99 -25.51 13.71
C GLU A 17 18.65 -24.79 13.55
N ARG A 18 18.57 -23.53 14.00
CA ARG A 18 17.40 -22.68 13.78
C ARG A 18 17.61 -21.81 12.54
N VAL A 19 16.60 -21.75 11.68
CA VAL A 19 16.60 -20.96 10.45
C VAL A 19 15.36 -20.06 10.46
N PRO A 20 15.45 -18.76 10.12
CA PRO A 20 14.29 -17.87 10.06
C PRO A 20 13.14 -18.43 9.23
N GLY A 21 11.90 -18.16 9.65
CA GLY A 21 10.71 -18.82 9.09
C GLY A 21 10.35 -18.39 7.67
N ASP A 22 10.92 -17.27 7.21
CA ASP A 22 10.76 -16.74 5.86
C ASP A 22 11.79 -17.29 4.85
N PHE A 23 12.72 -18.15 5.28
CA PHE A 23 13.62 -18.87 4.39
C PHE A 23 12.93 -20.10 3.79
N VAL A 24 13.10 -20.31 2.49
CA VAL A 24 12.52 -21.46 1.78
C VAL A 24 13.60 -22.52 1.58
N PHE A 25 13.45 -23.70 2.18
CA PHE A 25 14.39 -24.81 1.97
C PHE A 25 14.26 -25.38 0.55
N ILE A 26 15.35 -25.33 -0.22
CA ILE A 26 15.47 -25.93 -1.56
C ILE A 26 15.91 -27.39 -1.44
N ASP A 27 16.84 -27.67 -0.53
CA ASP A 27 17.32 -29.02 -0.21
C ASP A 27 17.57 -29.11 1.30
N ARG A 28 17.01 -30.14 1.93
CA ARG A 28 17.16 -30.38 3.37
C ARG A 28 18.29 -31.36 3.71
N GLY A 29 18.95 -31.93 2.70
CA GLY A 29 19.85 -33.06 2.89
C GLY A 29 19.13 -34.17 3.68
N ASN A 30 19.72 -34.57 4.81
CA ASN A 30 19.13 -35.54 5.74
C ASN A 30 18.52 -34.90 7.01
N ALA A 31 18.24 -33.60 6.98
CA ALA A 31 17.59 -32.92 8.11
C ALA A 31 16.10 -33.24 8.17
N ASN A 32 15.59 -33.49 9.38
CA ASN A 32 14.18 -33.37 9.69
C ASN A 32 13.86 -31.89 9.94
N LEU A 33 12.81 -31.38 9.30
CA LEU A 33 12.40 -29.98 9.41
C LEU A 33 11.07 -29.88 10.16
N GLU A 34 11.03 -29.04 11.19
CA GLU A 34 9.81 -28.77 11.96
C GLU A 34 9.72 -27.27 12.28
N TRP A 35 8.49 -26.75 12.32
CA TRP A 35 8.27 -25.38 12.78
C TRP A 35 8.57 -25.28 14.27
N GLY A 36 9.36 -24.28 14.65
CA GLY A 36 9.80 -24.07 16.03
C GLY A 36 8.73 -23.45 16.93
N ASP A 37 7.68 -22.88 16.35
CA ASP A 37 6.53 -22.32 17.05
C ASP A 37 5.26 -22.34 16.16
N ALA A 38 4.12 -22.03 16.78
CA ALA A 38 2.83 -21.96 16.08
C ALA A 38 2.68 -20.70 15.19
N ALA A 39 3.56 -19.71 15.35
CA ALA A 39 3.57 -18.47 14.57
C ALA A 39 4.42 -18.60 13.29
N HIS A 40 5.08 -19.75 13.10
CA HIS A 40 6.02 -20.02 12.01
C HIS A 40 7.16 -18.98 11.93
N SER A 41 7.66 -18.51 13.08
CA SER A 41 8.72 -17.49 13.10
C SER A 41 10.11 -18.06 12.77
N PHE A 42 10.32 -19.36 12.99
CA PHE A 42 11.53 -20.08 12.57
C PHE A 42 11.27 -21.58 12.32
N LEU A 43 12.08 -22.15 11.44
CA LEU A 43 12.21 -23.60 11.23
C LEU A 43 13.38 -24.15 12.01
N THR A 44 13.24 -25.40 12.44
CA THR A 44 14.26 -26.17 13.12
C THR A 44 14.72 -27.32 12.22
N ALA A 45 15.99 -27.30 11.82
CA ALA A 45 16.62 -28.38 11.08
C ALA A 45 17.35 -29.32 12.05
N THR A 46 16.94 -30.59 12.08
CA THR A 46 17.45 -31.59 13.04
C THR A 46 18.10 -32.77 12.33
N TRP A 47 19.33 -33.08 12.69
CA TRP A 47 20.07 -34.26 12.24
C TRP A 47 20.31 -35.21 13.40
N GLY A 48 19.73 -36.42 13.32
CA GLY A 48 20.10 -37.51 14.23
C GLY A 48 21.49 -38.05 13.87
N VAL A 49 22.41 -38.05 14.82
CA VAL A 49 23.81 -38.47 14.61
C VAL A 49 24.28 -39.46 15.66
N ASN A 50 25.21 -40.32 15.26
CA ASN A 50 25.95 -41.22 16.12
C ASN A 50 27.43 -41.17 15.71
N LEU A 51 28.23 -40.44 16.47
CA LEU A 51 29.62 -40.12 16.17
C LEU A 51 30.53 -40.80 17.19
N ALA A 52 31.51 -41.57 16.70
CA ALA A 52 32.60 -42.05 17.54
C ALA A 52 33.57 -40.92 17.88
N ALA A 53 34.33 -41.06 18.98
CA ALA A 53 35.41 -40.14 19.30
C ALA A 53 36.43 -40.07 18.14
N GLY A 54 36.79 -38.85 17.74
CA GLY A 54 37.65 -38.55 16.59
C GLY A 54 36.95 -38.55 15.23
N ALA A 55 35.65 -38.87 15.14
CA ALA A 55 34.92 -38.87 13.88
C ALA A 55 34.46 -37.46 13.47
N SER A 56 34.22 -37.27 12.17
CA SER A 56 33.64 -36.04 11.63
C SER A 56 32.42 -36.32 10.76
N ILE A 57 31.47 -35.39 10.73
CA ILE A 57 30.31 -35.43 9.84
C ILE A 57 30.07 -34.06 9.21
N ASP A 58 29.59 -34.07 7.96
CA ASP A 58 29.13 -32.89 7.24
C ASP A 58 27.59 -32.89 7.22
N LEU A 59 27.00 -31.83 7.75
CA LEU A 59 25.57 -31.55 7.72
C LEU A 59 25.32 -30.45 6.70
N GLN A 60 24.26 -30.56 5.91
CA GLN A 60 23.98 -29.59 4.85
C GLN A 60 22.49 -29.37 4.65
N TYR A 61 22.17 -28.15 4.23
CA TYR A 61 20.89 -27.75 3.66
C TYR A 61 21.12 -26.57 2.70
N VAL A 62 20.22 -26.39 1.75
CA VAL A 62 20.19 -25.28 0.80
C VAL A 62 18.87 -24.56 0.99
N PHE A 63 18.92 -23.23 0.99
CA PHE A 63 17.76 -22.37 1.15
C PHE A 63 17.74 -21.28 0.06
N ASP A 64 16.56 -20.73 -0.16
CA ASP A 64 16.32 -19.44 -0.79
C ASP A 64 16.03 -18.44 0.33
N ALA A 65 16.81 -17.37 0.41
CA ALA A 65 16.61 -16.33 1.41
C ALA A 65 15.48 -15.39 0.96
N PRO A 66 14.82 -14.66 1.87
CA PRO A 66 13.89 -13.62 1.49
C PRO A 66 14.55 -12.60 0.54
N ASN A 67 13.81 -12.17 -0.49
CA ASN A 67 14.22 -11.08 -1.39
C ASN A 67 14.03 -9.72 -0.69
N ARG A 68 14.77 -9.54 0.40
CA ARG A 68 14.84 -8.30 1.15
C ARG A 68 16.32 -7.97 1.32
N SER A 69 16.70 -6.82 0.82
CA SER A 69 18.03 -6.26 0.99
C SER A 69 17.91 -4.74 1.27
N PRO A 70 18.89 -4.08 1.91
CA PRO A 70 19.95 -4.72 2.68
C PRO A 70 19.36 -5.34 3.94
N ASP A 71 19.73 -6.58 4.24
CA ASP A 71 19.27 -7.25 5.45
C ASP A 71 20.35 -8.18 6.02
N LEU A 72 20.29 -8.43 7.32
CA LEU A 72 21.20 -9.33 8.02
C LEU A 72 20.40 -10.40 8.76
N TYR A 73 20.43 -11.62 8.24
CA TYR A 73 19.74 -12.75 8.84
C TYR A 73 20.63 -13.47 9.85
N LEU A 74 20.05 -13.81 11.01
CA LEU A 74 20.71 -14.59 12.04
C LEU A 74 20.21 -16.04 12.01
N LEU A 75 21.14 -16.98 11.88
CA LEU A 75 20.85 -18.42 11.94
C LEU A 75 21.50 -19.03 13.18
N GLY A 76 20.85 -20.03 13.75
CA GLY A 76 21.25 -20.69 14.98
C GLY A 76 20.74 -20.00 16.25
N PRO A 77 21.38 -20.23 17.41
CA PRO A 77 22.61 -20.99 17.56
C PRO A 77 22.43 -22.48 17.26
N ALA A 78 23.48 -23.12 16.75
CA ALA A 78 23.52 -24.57 16.60
C ALA A 78 23.53 -25.23 17.99
N GLN A 79 22.76 -26.30 18.15
CA GLN A 79 22.67 -27.05 19.41
C GLN A 79 23.01 -28.52 19.19
N MET A 80 23.65 -29.13 20.18
CA MET A 80 23.81 -30.59 20.26
C MET A 80 23.01 -31.07 21.46
N GLN A 81 22.02 -31.91 21.22
CA GLN A 81 21.10 -32.43 22.21
C GLN A 81 21.34 -33.93 22.36
N SER A 82 21.95 -34.32 23.48
CA SER A 82 22.31 -35.70 23.76
C SER A 82 21.07 -36.53 24.06
N THR A 83 20.97 -37.71 23.45
CA THR A 83 19.92 -38.70 23.75
C THR A 83 20.43 -39.82 24.68
N SER A 84 21.72 -39.84 25.00
CA SER A 84 22.38 -40.87 25.79
C SER A 84 22.89 -40.37 27.16
N GLY A 85 22.41 -39.22 27.63
CA GLY A 85 22.75 -38.66 28.95
C GLY A 85 24.07 -37.87 29.04
N GLY A 86 24.79 -37.70 27.92
CA GLY A 86 25.91 -36.75 27.81
C GLY A 86 25.48 -35.27 27.85
N PRO A 87 26.43 -34.31 27.96
CA PRO A 87 26.11 -32.89 28.05
C PRO A 87 25.52 -32.33 26.75
N ASN A 88 24.55 -31.42 26.86
CA ASN A 88 24.07 -30.63 25.74
C ASN A 88 25.05 -29.48 25.45
N PHE A 89 25.20 -29.15 24.18
CA PHE A 89 26.00 -28.01 23.73
C PHE A 89 25.12 -27.00 23.00
N THR A 90 25.44 -25.73 23.12
CA THR A 90 24.86 -24.66 22.31
C THR A 90 26.00 -23.74 21.89
N GLU A 91 26.15 -23.53 20.59
CA GLU A 91 27.14 -22.60 20.05
C GLU A 91 26.88 -21.21 20.62
N ALA A 92 27.93 -20.52 21.08
CA ALA A 92 27.80 -19.17 21.62
C ALA A 92 27.51 -18.11 20.55
N ARG A 93 27.65 -18.47 19.27
CA ARG A 93 27.55 -17.58 18.11
C ARG A 93 26.41 -18.02 17.20
N GLN A 94 25.89 -17.04 16.48
CA GLN A 94 24.96 -17.24 15.38
C GLN A 94 25.68 -16.98 14.07
N TRP A 95 25.23 -17.64 13.00
CA TRP A 95 25.68 -17.32 11.65
C TRP A 95 24.94 -16.07 11.18
N GLN A 96 25.68 -15.15 10.57
CA GLN A 96 25.12 -13.94 9.97
C GLN A 96 25.19 -14.07 8.46
N ILE A 97 24.05 -13.89 7.79
CA ILE A 97 23.95 -13.90 6.33
C ILE A 97 23.54 -12.51 5.90
N ALA A 98 24.43 -11.81 5.22
CA ALA A 98 24.13 -10.53 4.61
C ALA A 98 23.45 -10.77 3.26
N SER A 99 22.27 -10.18 3.10
CA SER A 99 21.60 -10.02 1.81
C SER A 99 21.87 -8.60 1.34
N ASP A 100 22.83 -8.44 0.42
CA ASP A 100 23.27 -7.15 -0.13
C ASP A 100 23.22 -7.10 -1.67
N ALA A 101 22.46 -8.02 -2.27
CA ALA A 101 22.30 -8.07 -3.71
C ALA A 101 21.52 -6.84 -4.21
N ALA A 102 22.13 -6.07 -5.11
CA ALA A 102 21.43 -4.97 -5.76
C ALA A 102 20.27 -5.50 -6.62
N GLY A 103 19.11 -4.89 -6.47
CA GLY A 103 17.94 -5.13 -7.30
C GLY A 103 18.20 -4.79 -8.76
N LYS A 104 17.33 -5.29 -9.63
CA LYS A 104 17.33 -5.02 -11.07
C LYS A 104 16.34 -3.92 -11.37
N MET A 105 16.79 -2.94 -12.14
CA MET A 105 15.94 -1.85 -12.60
C MET A 105 14.79 -2.36 -13.48
N MET A 106 13.58 -1.88 -13.20
CA MET A 106 12.38 -2.03 -14.00
C MET A 106 11.88 -0.66 -14.46
N ILE A 107 11.39 -0.60 -15.69
CA ILE A 107 10.89 0.65 -16.28
C ILE A 107 9.72 0.35 -17.23
N PHE A 108 8.84 1.33 -17.39
CA PHE A 108 7.75 1.22 -18.35
C PHE A 108 8.29 1.33 -19.78
N TYR A 109 7.59 0.69 -20.72
CA TYR A 109 8.02 0.62 -22.11
C TYR A 109 6.84 0.72 -23.08
N ASP A 110 6.91 1.72 -23.96
CA ASP A 110 5.88 2.00 -24.97
C ASP A 110 6.36 1.58 -26.36
N SER A 111 6.47 0.27 -26.57
CA SER A 111 6.69 -0.32 -27.89
C SER A 111 6.17 -1.76 -27.95
N ALA A 112 5.41 -2.04 -29.01
CA ALA A 112 4.94 -3.39 -29.33
C ALA A 112 6.05 -4.25 -29.96
N GLY A 113 7.18 -3.64 -30.34
CA GLY A 113 8.33 -4.31 -30.95
C GLY A 113 9.07 -5.25 -30.01
N ALA A 114 10.23 -5.74 -30.47
CA ALA A 114 11.09 -6.61 -29.68
C ALA A 114 11.58 -5.90 -28.41
N VAL A 115 11.69 -6.65 -27.31
CA VAL A 115 12.31 -6.16 -26.07
C VAL A 115 13.77 -5.81 -26.35
N PRO A 116 14.27 -4.64 -25.91
CA PRO A 116 15.66 -4.25 -26.13
C PRO A 116 16.69 -5.27 -25.60
N PRO A 117 17.85 -5.45 -26.26
CA PRO A 117 18.92 -6.31 -25.74
C PRO A 117 19.32 -5.94 -24.31
N GLY A 118 19.54 -6.94 -23.47
CA GLY A 118 19.87 -6.74 -22.05
C GLY A 118 18.64 -6.51 -21.14
N TRP A 119 17.44 -6.53 -21.69
CA TRP A 119 16.18 -6.41 -20.95
C TRP A 119 15.29 -7.62 -21.21
N SER A 120 14.44 -7.94 -20.23
CA SER A 120 13.38 -8.94 -20.31
C SER A 120 12.03 -8.28 -20.02
N CYS A 121 10.97 -8.68 -20.70
CA CYS A 121 9.63 -8.21 -20.33
C CYS A 121 9.10 -9.01 -19.14
N VAL A 122 8.51 -8.32 -18.17
CA VAL A 122 7.93 -8.90 -16.94
C VAL A 122 6.43 -8.63 -16.83
N SER A 123 5.79 -8.29 -17.95
CA SER A 123 4.34 -8.04 -18.08
C SER A 123 3.75 -8.60 -19.39
N CYS A 124 4.51 -9.39 -20.14
CA CYS A 124 4.18 -9.76 -21.52
C CYS A 124 3.46 -11.10 -21.65
N LEU A 125 3.54 -11.95 -20.64
CA LEU A 125 2.96 -13.29 -20.61
C LEU A 125 1.94 -13.42 -19.47
N THR A 126 0.90 -14.20 -19.70
CA THR A 126 -0.01 -14.62 -18.64
C THR A 126 0.79 -15.39 -17.58
N GLY A 127 0.76 -14.91 -16.33
CA GLY A 127 1.56 -15.44 -15.23
C GLY A 127 2.77 -14.57 -14.87
N ASP A 128 3.15 -13.61 -15.71
CA ASP A 128 4.14 -12.60 -15.33
C ASP A 128 3.63 -11.76 -14.15
N PRO A 129 4.51 -11.31 -13.23
CA PRO A 129 4.11 -10.59 -12.03
C PRO A 129 3.25 -9.36 -12.31
N PHE A 130 3.52 -8.63 -13.39
CA PHE A 130 2.82 -7.39 -13.75
C PHE A 130 1.64 -7.61 -14.72
N PHE A 131 1.42 -8.80 -15.26
CA PHE A 131 0.40 -8.99 -16.31
C PHE A 131 -1.00 -8.62 -15.80
N GLU A 132 -1.63 -7.63 -16.46
CA GLU A 132 -2.93 -7.02 -16.14
C GLU A 132 -3.02 -6.36 -14.76
N LYS A 133 -1.89 -5.93 -14.19
CA LYS A 133 -1.85 -5.28 -12.88
C LYS A 133 -1.34 -3.85 -12.96
N LEU A 134 -1.81 -3.02 -12.03
CA LEU A 134 -1.25 -1.71 -11.76
C LEU A 134 -0.01 -1.85 -10.85
N VAL A 135 0.74 -0.77 -10.66
CA VAL A 135 1.90 -0.75 -9.75
C VAL A 135 1.63 0.15 -8.55
N VAL A 136 2.09 -0.30 -7.38
CA VAL A 136 1.98 0.42 -6.11
C VAL A 136 3.35 0.50 -5.46
N GLY A 137 3.68 1.67 -4.90
CA GLY A 137 4.93 1.85 -4.19
C GLY A 137 4.91 1.13 -2.84
N SER A 138 5.95 0.35 -2.57
CA SER A 138 6.15 -0.37 -1.31
C SER A 138 7.63 -0.33 -0.90
N SER A 139 7.90 -0.72 0.35
CA SER A 139 9.26 -0.97 0.83
C SER A 139 9.83 -2.32 0.37
N SER A 140 9.01 -3.16 -0.27
CA SER A 140 9.41 -4.45 -0.82
C SER A 140 8.81 -4.70 -2.20
N TYR A 141 9.45 -5.60 -2.95
CA TYR A 141 8.96 -6.04 -4.25
C TYR A 141 8.06 -7.28 -4.14
N ASN A 142 7.14 -7.41 -5.09
CA ASN A 142 6.32 -8.60 -5.32
C ASN A 142 5.39 -8.99 -4.16
N GLY A 143 5.09 -8.03 -3.28
CA GLY A 143 3.83 -8.05 -2.55
C GLY A 143 2.70 -8.09 -3.57
N LEU A 144 2.01 -9.23 -3.64
CA LEU A 144 0.84 -9.37 -4.49
C LEU A 144 -0.37 -8.87 -3.71
N GLY A 145 -0.78 -7.65 -4.01
CA GLY A 145 -1.97 -7.04 -3.47
C GLY A 145 -3.24 -7.57 -4.12
N GLY A 146 -4.06 -8.27 -3.33
CA GLY A 146 -5.33 -8.90 -3.73
C GLY A 146 -6.50 -7.93 -3.94
N GLY A 147 -6.29 -6.84 -4.68
CA GLY A 147 -7.42 -6.12 -5.26
C GLY A 147 -8.13 -7.01 -6.30
N THR A 148 -9.45 -6.99 -6.37
CA THR A 148 -10.20 -7.72 -7.39
C THR A 148 -10.42 -6.84 -8.62
N ALA A 149 -10.47 -7.43 -9.82
CA ALA A 149 -10.74 -6.66 -11.06
C ALA A 149 -12.14 -6.01 -11.06
N THR A 150 -13.06 -6.58 -10.27
CA THR A 150 -14.42 -6.11 -10.05
C THR A 150 -14.80 -6.31 -8.58
N HIS A 151 -15.72 -5.51 -8.06
CA HIS A 151 -16.40 -5.81 -6.79
C HIS A 151 -17.92 -5.86 -6.98
N THR A 152 -18.62 -6.39 -5.99
CA THR A 152 -20.08 -6.51 -5.96
C THR A 152 -20.55 -6.21 -4.55
N PRO A 153 -21.16 -5.04 -4.31
CA PRO A 153 -21.61 -4.72 -2.98
C PRO A 153 -22.82 -5.54 -2.58
N THR A 154 -23.03 -5.63 -1.27
CA THR A 154 -24.22 -6.21 -0.64
C THR A 154 -25.13 -5.08 -0.18
N ALA A 155 -26.43 -5.34 -0.12
CA ALA A 155 -27.42 -4.40 0.41
C ALA A 155 -28.64 -5.15 0.94
N ILE A 156 -29.47 -4.44 1.71
CA ILE A 156 -30.74 -4.94 2.23
C ILE A 156 -31.88 -4.17 1.56
N ALA A 157 -32.92 -4.88 1.13
CA ALA A 157 -34.12 -4.26 0.59
C ALA A 157 -35.30 -4.42 1.55
N THR A 158 -36.06 -3.35 1.72
CA THR A 158 -37.34 -3.32 2.43
C THR A 158 -38.45 -3.14 1.41
N VAL A 159 -39.31 -4.14 1.28
CA VAL A 159 -40.49 -4.04 0.41
C VAL A 159 -41.60 -3.34 1.18
N ASN A 160 -41.93 -2.15 0.74
CA ASN A 160 -42.98 -1.34 1.35
C ASN A 160 -44.36 -1.79 0.87
N ILE A 161 -45.32 -1.77 1.79
CA ILE A 161 -46.72 -1.98 1.46
C ILE A 161 -47.23 -0.79 0.65
N THR A 162 -47.39 -0.97 -0.66
CA THR A 162 -48.11 0.02 -1.46
C THR A 162 -49.59 -0.13 -1.13
N ALA A 163 -50.17 0.92 -0.53
CA ALA A 163 -51.59 0.98 -0.25
C ALA A 163 -52.38 0.89 -1.57
N SER A 164 -52.78 -0.32 -1.97
CA SER A 164 -53.87 -0.48 -2.91
C SER A 164 -55.09 0.18 -2.28
N THR A 165 -55.72 1.13 -2.98
CA THR A 165 -57.02 1.68 -2.62
C THR A 165 -58.09 0.59 -2.75
N GLY A 166 -58.12 -0.36 -1.82
CA GLY A 166 -59.22 -1.29 -1.65
C GLY A 166 -60.34 -0.60 -0.87
N LEU A 167 -61.58 -0.72 -1.37
CA LEU A 167 -62.77 -0.26 -0.64
C LEU A 167 -63.06 -1.23 0.53
N GLY A 168 -63.53 -0.67 1.64
CA GLY A 168 -63.52 -1.24 3.01
C GLY A 168 -64.43 -2.46 3.31
N PRO A 169 -64.68 -2.75 4.60
CA PRO A 169 -64.96 -4.10 5.10
C PRO A 169 -66.36 -4.61 4.74
N ASN A 170 -66.48 -5.92 4.49
CA ASN A 170 -67.77 -6.60 4.41
C ASN A 170 -68.07 -7.30 5.75
N SER A 171 -69.15 -6.90 6.41
CA SER A 171 -69.49 -7.25 7.80
C SER A 171 -70.30 -8.54 7.95
N ILE A 172 -70.09 -9.55 7.11
CA ILE A 172 -70.84 -10.82 7.26
C ILE A 172 -69.97 -12.04 6.91
N ASN A 173 -69.89 -12.93 7.89
CA ASN A 173 -69.23 -14.24 7.96
C ASN A 173 -68.65 -14.84 6.65
N ASN A 174 -67.34 -15.11 6.71
CA ASN A 174 -66.57 -16.14 6.01
C ASN A 174 -65.74 -15.83 4.73
N THR A 175 -65.71 -14.61 4.18
CA THR A 175 -64.90 -14.37 2.97
C THR A 175 -63.44 -14.06 3.29
N ASN A 176 -62.59 -15.09 3.29
CA ASN A 176 -61.13 -14.93 3.24
C ASN A 176 -60.72 -14.51 1.81
N ASN A 177 -60.46 -13.21 1.65
CA ASN A 177 -59.81 -12.63 0.48
C ASN A 177 -58.39 -12.24 0.87
N ALA A 178 -57.43 -12.22 -0.08
CA ALA A 178 -56.08 -11.72 0.18
C ALA A 178 -56.18 -10.32 0.83
N PRO A 179 -55.60 -10.11 2.02
CA PRO A 179 -55.76 -8.86 2.76
C PRO A 179 -55.28 -7.68 1.93
N ILE A 180 -55.94 -6.53 2.11
CA ILE A 180 -55.44 -5.22 1.65
C ILE A 180 -54.15 -4.95 2.44
N GLY A 181 -53.04 -5.47 1.93
CA GLY A 181 -51.75 -5.53 2.63
C GLY A 181 -51.28 -6.98 2.82
N HIS A 182 -50.36 -7.40 1.97
CA HIS A 182 -49.48 -8.54 2.22
C HIS A 182 -48.02 -8.08 2.13
N THR A 183 -47.13 -8.85 2.73
CA THR A 183 -45.70 -8.55 2.76
C THR A 183 -44.95 -9.45 1.79
N HIS A 184 -43.89 -8.91 1.22
CA HIS A 184 -42.86 -9.67 0.53
C HIS A 184 -41.52 -9.41 1.19
N ASP A 185 -40.61 -10.34 0.98
CA ASP A 185 -39.19 -10.13 1.18
C ASP A 185 -38.51 -9.96 -0.18
N LEU A 186 -37.39 -9.26 -0.23
CA LEU A 186 -36.56 -9.15 -1.44
C LEU A 186 -35.09 -9.13 -1.02
N THR A 187 -34.29 -9.99 -1.63
CA THR A 187 -32.83 -9.87 -1.58
C THR A 187 -32.38 -9.23 -2.90
N PRO A 188 -31.79 -8.02 -2.88
CA PRO A 188 -31.36 -7.38 -4.11
C PRO A 188 -30.17 -8.13 -4.71
N SER A 189 -30.17 -8.26 -6.03
CA SER A 189 -29.02 -8.72 -6.82
C SER A 189 -28.35 -7.49 -7.43
N ILE A 190 -27.08 -7.31 -7.12
CA ILE A 190 -26.27 -6.16 -7.55
C ILE A 190 -25.22 -6.66 -8.55
N SER A 191 -25.04 -5.95 -9.66
CA SER A 191 -24.10 -6.35 -10.70
C SER A 191 -22.64 -6.12 -10.30
N PRO A 192 -21.69 -7.00 -10.66
CA PRO A 192 -20.26 -6.71 -10.51
C PRO A 192 -19.83 -5.59 -11.45
N VAL A 193 -18.98 -4.68 -10.96
CA VAL A 193 -18.45 -3.54 -11.74
C VAL A 193 -16.95 -3.42 -11.52
N SER A 194 -16.23 -2.90 -12.53
CA SER A 194 -14.77 -2.88 -12.55
C SER A 194 -14.17 -1.90 -11.55
N ASN A 195 -13.08 -2.34 -10.90
CA ASN A 195 -12.23 -1.54 -10.04
C ASN A 195 -11.13 -0.80 -10.78
N TYR A 196 -10.99 -1.00 -12.10
CA TYR A 196 -9.94 -0.33 -12.85
C TYR A 196 -10.28 1.16 -13.03
N PRO A 197 -9.46 2.08 -12.49
CA PRO A 197 -9.60 3.51 -12.78
C PRO A 197 -9.23 3.76 -14.24
N LEU A 198 -9.33 4.99 -14.73
CA LEU A 198 -8.87 5.33 -16.08
C LEU A 198 -7.40 4.94 -16.26
N TYR A 199 -7.12 3.95 -17.11
CA TYR A 199 -5.77 3.46 -17.34
C TYR A 199 -5.36 3.54 -18.80
N ARG A 200 -4.05 3.37 -19.00
CA ARG A 200 -3.42 3.03 -20.28
C ARG A 200 -2.51 1.83 -20.08
N ASP A 201 -2.52 0.93 -21.04
CA ASP A 201 -1.69 -0.27 -21.01
C ASP A 201 -0.25 0.06 -21.47
N LEU A 202 0.74 -0.36 -20.70
CA LEU A 202 2.17 -0.31 -21.07
C LEU A 202 2.86 -1.62 -20.71
N ARG A 203 4.02 -1.89 -21.30
CA ARG A 203 4.87 -2.99 -20.85
C ARG A 203 5.73 -2.56 -19.67
N VAL A 204 6.09 -3.50 -18.82
CA VAL A 204 7.19 -3.35 -17.87
C VAL A 204 8.34 -4.24 -18.32
N ILE A 205 9.50 -3.62 -18.52
CA ILE A 205 10.74 -4.33 -18.84
C ILE A 205 11.70 -4.23 -17.65
N ARG A 206 12.46 -5.30 -17.43
CA ARG A 206 13.45 -5.44 -16.36
C ARG A 206 14.83 -5.65 -16.96
N SER A 207 15.83 -4.97 -16.40
CA SER A 207 17.24 -5.20 -16.73
C SER A 207 17.63 -6.65 -16.41
N ASN A 208 18.42 -7.28 -17.27
CA ASN A 208 18.97 -8.62 -16.99
C ASN A 208 20.11 -8.55 -15.97
N SER A 209 20.75 -7.38 -15.83
CA SER A 209 21.83 -7.10 -14.88
C SER A 209 21.29 -6.47 -13.59
N ALA A 210 21.90 -6.85 -12.46
CA ALA A 210 21.70 -6.21 -11.16
C ALA A 210 22.28 -4.79 -11.13
N GLY A 211 21.66 -3.90 -10.36
CA GLY A 211 22.04 -2.49 -10.24
C GLY A 211 21.57 -1.61 -11.41
N ASP A 212 22.18 -0.44 -11.53
CA ASP A 212 21.95 0.49 -12.64
C ASP A 212 22.52 -0.12 -13.94
N PRO A 213 21.71 -0.33 -14.99
CA PRO A 213 22.17 -0.94 -16.24
C PRO A 213 23.14 -0.06 -17.02
N GLY A 214 23.34 1.21 -16.63
CA GLY A 214 24.22 2.18 -17.29
C GLY A 214 23.66 2.73 -18.61
N THR A 215 22.66 2.09 -19.21
CA THR A 215 21.94 2.57 -20.39
C THR A 215 20.47 2.19 -20.33
N ILE A 216 19.60 3.19 -20.46
CA ILE A 216 18.15 3.05 -20.60
C ILE A 216 17.81 3.03 -22.10
N PRO A 217 16.99 2.07 -22.57
CA PRO A 217 16.67 1.94 -23.99
C PRO A 217 15.73 3.04 -24.50
N ALA A 218 15.85 3.39 -25.78
CA ALA A 218 14.92 4.30 -26.44
C ALA A 218 13.48 3.78 -26.35
N GLY A 219 12.53 4.66 -26.05
CA GLY A 219 11.12 4.31 -25.85
C GLY A 219 10.75 3.90 -24.42
N ALA A 220 11.72 3.81 -23.50
CA ALA A 220 11.43 3.67 -22.09
C ALA A 220 10.70 4.91 -21.55
N ILE A 221 9.80 4.68 -20.59
CA ILE A 221 9.03 5.71 -19.90
C ILE A 221 9.43 5.71 -18.43
N GLY A 222 10.04 6.81 -17.99
CA GLY A 222 10.46 7.06 -16.62
C GLY A 222 9.48 7.96 -15.89
N VAL A 223 9.56 7.92 -14.57
CA VAL A 223 8.78 8.78 -13.67
C VAL A 223 9.67 9.92 -13.20
N PHE A 224 9.12 11.13 -13.07
CA PHE A 224 9.85 12.30 -12.62
C PHE A 224 9.00 13.11 -11.62
N ASP A 225 9.67 13.70 -10.64
CA ASP A 225 9.10 14.62 -9.66
C ASP A 225 9.45 16.09 -9.93
N VAL A 226 9.82 16.39 -11.19
CA VAL A 226 10.15 17.73 -11.66
C VAL A 226 9.09 18.23 -12.65
N ALA A 227 9.03 19.54 -12.86
CA ALA A 227 8.22 20.13 -13.92
C ALA A 227 8.68 19.65 -15.30
N SER A 228 7.76 19.55 -16.27
CA SER A 228 8.08 19.10 -17.63
C SER A 228 9.14 19.95 -18.34
N SER A 229 9.28 21.22 -17.98
CA SER A 229 10.34 22.13 -18.45
C SER A 229 11.74 21.78 -17.93
N SER A 230 11.83 20.93 -16.92
CA SER A 230 13.06 20.54 -16.22
C SER A 230 13.48 19.10 -16.52
N LEU A 231 12.84 18.45 -17.52
CA LEU A 231 13.20 17.10 -17.92
C LEU A 231 14.64 17.06 -18.49
N PRO A 232 15.39 15.97 -18.25
CA PRO A 232 16.72 15.79 -18.81
C PRO A 232 16.70 15.77 -20.34
N MET A 233 17.85 16.04 -20.96
CA MET A 233 18.00 15.96 -22.42
C MET A 233 17.54 14.59 -22.94
N ALA A 234 16.89 14.59 -24.11
CA ALA A 234 16.29 13.43 -24.77
C ALA A 234 15.02 12.84 -24.11
N TRP A 235 14.61 13.33 -22.93
CA TRP A 235 13.35 12.99 -22.29
C TRP A 235 12.28 14.03 -22.62
N TYR A 236 11.07 13.56 -22.94
CA TYR A 236 9.94 14.42 -23.22
C TYR A 236 8.69 13.89 -22.53
N ARG A 237 7.83 14.80 -22.06
CA ARG A 237 6.58 14.42 -21.39
C ARG A 237 5.75 13.47 -22.25
N TYR A 238 5.28 12.40 -21.62
CA TYR A 238 4.41 11.40 -22.23
C TYR A 238 2.94 11.73 -21.96
N ALA A 239 2.42 12.71 -22.70
CA ALA A 239 1.06 13.23 -22.52
C ALA A 239 -0.08 12.18 -22.58
N PRO A 240 0.03 11.04 -23.31
CA PRO A 240 -1.04 10.02 -23.29
C PRO A 240 -1.34 9.41 -21.91
N LEU A 241 -0.49 9.61 -20.90
CA LEU A 241 -0.73 9.17 -19.53
C LEU A 241 -1.34 10.23 -18.61
N ASP A 242 -1.52 11.46 -19.05
CA ASP A 242 -2.10 12.50 -18.20
C ASP A 242 -3.52 12.11 -17.74
N GLY A 243 -3.78 12.20 -16.44
CA GLY A 243 -5.02 11.80 -15.81
C GLY A 243 -5.27 10.28 -15.79
N ARG A 244 -4.27 9.46 -16.10
CA ARG A 244 -4.40 7.99 -16.21
C ARG A 244 -3.39 7.26 -15.35
N TYR A 245 -3.77 6.05 -14.97
CA TYR A 245 -2.92 5.04 -14.34
C TYR A 245 -2.27 4.15 -15.40
N ILE A 246 -1.24 3.40 -15.00
CA ILE A 246 -0.63 2.40 -15.87
C ILE A 246 -1.10 1.01 -15.44
N ARG A 247 -1.78 0.31 -16.34
CA ARG A 247 -1.98 -1.13 -16.22
C ARG A 247 -0.92 -1.83 -17.08
N SER A 248 -0.26 -2.83 -16.54
CA SER A 248 0.85 -3.46 -17.25
C SER A 248 0.33 -4.61 -18.13
N GLN A 249 0.70 -4.63 -19.40
CA GLN A 249 0.18 -5.58 -20.40
C GLN A 249 1.21 -5.87 -21.51
N THR A 250 0.94 -6.84 -22.38
CA THR A 250 1.72 -7.12 -23.58
C THR A 250 1.43 -6.15 -24.75
N SER A 251 0.24 -5.56 -24.78
CA SER A 251 -0.23 -4.50 -25.68
C SER A 251 0.04 -3.14 -25.04
N VAL A 252 0.65 -2.22 -25.78
CA VAL A 252 1.24 -0.98 -25.24
C VAL A 252 0.43 0.30 -25.51
N THR A 253 -0.83 0.18 -25.94
CA THR A 253 -1.61 1.37 -26.33
C THR A 253 -3.11 1.31 -26.01
N SER A 254 -3.64 0.20 -25.52
CA SER A 254 -5.03 0.12 -25.09
C SER A 254 -5.26 1.04 -23.89
N SER A 255 -6.48 1.52 -23.73
CA SER A 255 -6.90 2.36 -22.61
C SER A 255 -8.30 1.95 -22.22
N GLY A 256 -8.64 2.11 -20.94
CA GLY A 256 -9.92 1.66 -20.41
C GLY A 256 -10.12 2.11 -18.97
N GLY A 257 -11.07 1.47 -18.29
CA GLY A 257 -11.47 1.81 -16.94
C GLY A 257 -12.31 3.08 -16.86
N ALA A 258 -12.74 3.42 -15.65
CA ALA A 258 -13.51 4.62 -15.34
C ALA A 258 -13.19 5.04 -13.91
N ASN A 259 -13.08 6.36 -13.67
CA ASN A 259 -12.83 6.93 -12.34
C ASN A 259 -14.09 7.00 -11.47
N THR A 260 -15.26 6.75 -12.05
CA THR A 260 -16.52 6.63 -11.32
C THR A 260 -17.29 5.44 -11.84
N HIS A 261 -18.16 4.87 -11.02
CA HIS A 261 -19.09 3.85 -11.48
C HIS A 261 -20.36 3.80 -10.62
N ASN A 262 -21.34 3.03 -11.10
CA ASN A 262 -22.53 2.63 -10.38
C ASN A 262 -22.79 1.14 -10.63
N HIS A 263 -23.68 0.55 -9.83
CA HIS A 263 -24.12 -0.83 -10.01
C HIS A 263 -25.58 -0.88 -10.42
N THR A 264 -25.91 -1.83 -11.29
CA THR A 264 -27.30 -2.17 -11.57
C THR A 264 -27.85 -3.06 -10.46
N VAL A 265 -29.00 -2.68 -9.93
CA VAL A 265 -29.73 -3.38 -8.87
C VAL A 265 -31.01 -3.97 -9.43
N THR A 266 -31.18 -5.27 -9.23
CA THR A 266 -32.34 -6.04 -9.66
C THR A 266 -32.81 -6.95 -8.53
N GLY A 267 -33.94 -7.63 -8.71
CA GLY A 267 -34.43 -8.58 -7.73
C GLY A 267 -35.82 -9.08 -8.06
N THR A 268 -36.20 -10.19 -7.45
CA THR A 268 -37.57 -10.71 -7.48
C THR A 268 -38.02 -10.88 -6.04
N THR A 269 -39.24 -10.43 -5.74
CA THR A 269 -39.82 -10.59 -4.41
C THR A 269 -40.09 -12.06 -4.10
N SER A 270 -40.07 -12.42 -2.83
CA SER A 270 -40.51 -13.73 -2.37
C SER A 270 -42.01 -13.91 -2.62
N VAL A 271 -42.44 -15.17 -2.64
CA VAL A 271 -43.87 -15.49 -2.57
C VAL A 271 -44.38 -15.05 -1.19
N PRO A 272 -45.49 -14.30 -1.10
CA PRO A 272 -45.98 -13.81 0.18
C PRO A 272 -46.44 -14.96 1.10
N PRO A 273 -46.36 -14.79 2.44
CA PRO A 273 -46.95 -15.73 3.38
C PRO A 273 -48.46 -15.86 3.13
N GLN A 274 -48.95 -17.09 2.99
CA GLN A 274 -50.35 -17.39 2.64
C GLN A 274 -51.34 -16.72 3.59
N SER A 275 -52.43 -16.17 3.04
CA SER A 275 -53.54 -15.66 3.82
C SER A 275 -54.87 -16.32 3.42
N GLY A 276 -55.22 -17.39 4.15
CA GLY A 276 -56.60 -17.83 4.39
C GLY A 276 -57.35 -18.57 3.27
N LEU A 277 -57.92 -19.73 3.60
CA LEU A 277 -58.77 -20.55 2.74
C LEU A 277 -60.15 -19.92 2.49
N ARG A 278 -60.65 -19.92 1.25
CA ARG A 278 -62.10 -19.76 0.99
C ARG A 278 -62.86 -21.01 1.43
N SER A 279 -63.89 -20.86 2.26
CA SER A 279 -64.94 -21.87 2.41
C SER A 279 -66.22 -21.33 1.79
N GLN A 280 -66.72 -21.99 0.75
CA GLN A 280 -68.07 -21.74 0.25
C GLN A 280 -68.87 -23.03 0.41
N ASN A 281 -69.92 -22.99 1.23
CA ASN A 281 -70.93 -24.04 1.34
C ASN A 281 -70.41 -25.48 1.53
N SER A 282 -69.51 -25.69 2.50
CA SER A 282 -69.07 -27.03 2.94
C SER A 282 -68.42 -27.92 1.87
N VAL A 283 -68.07 -27.35 0.71
CA VAL A 283 -67.16 -28.00 -0.25
C VAL A 283 -65.84 -27.26 -0.13
N ALA A 284 -64.79 -27.98 0.30
CA ALA A 284 -63.43 -27.50 0.24
C ALA A 284 -63.03 -27.41 -1.25
N ASN A 285 -63.47 -26.36 -1.93
CA ASN A 285 -62.95 -26.03 -3.25
C ASN A 285 -61.54 -25.49 -3.00
N GLY A 286 -60.55 -26.35 -3.19
CA GLY A 286 -59.13 -26.01 -3.08
C GLY A 286 -58.77 -24.97 -4.14
N THR A 287 -59.09 -23.71 -3.88
CA THR A 287 -58.48 -22.59 -4.60
C THR A 287 -57.17 -22.34 -3.89
N THR A 288 -56.10 -22.97 -4.39
CA THR A 288 -54.75 -22.60 -4.03
C THR A 288 -54.59 -21.10 -4.25
N ASP A 289 -54.37 -20.39 -3.15
CA ASP A 289 -53.73 -19.08 -3.09
C ASP A 289 -52.57 -19.10 -4.10
N PHE A 290 -52.71 -18.40 -5.23
CA PHE A 290 -51.76 -18.55 -6.30
C PHE A 290 -50.58 -17.63 -6.00
N ALA A 291 -49.53 -18.24 -5.45
CA ALA A 291 -48.22 -17.66 -5.27
C ALA A 291 -47.86 -16.78 -6.48
N HIS A 292 -47.63 -15.49 -6.23
CA HIS A 292 -47.10 -14.57 -7.23
C HIS A 292 -45.88 -13.86 -6.68
N THR A 293 -45.08 -13.35 -7.61
CA THR A 293 -43.92 -12.52 -7.30
C THR A 293 -43.95 -11.26 -8.16
N HIS A 294 -43.17 -10.28 -7.73
CA HIS A 294 -42.90 -9.06 -8.47
C HIS A 294 -41.42 -8.98 -8.80
N THR A 295 -41.10 -8.43 -9.97
CA THR A 295 -39.71 -8.15 -10.35
C THR A 295 -39.42 -6.67 -10.11
N LEU A 296 -38.33 -6.35 -9.42
CA LEU A 296 -37.87 -4.98 -9.26
C LEU A 296 -37.58 -4.38 -10.65
N THR A 297 -38.10 -3.18 -10.90
CA THR A 297 -37.69 -2.42 -12.09
C THR A 297 -36.22 -2.06 -11.91
N ALA A 298 -35.38 -2.52 -12.82
CA ALA A 298 -33.94 -2.32 -12.73
C ALA A 298 -33.62 -0.84 -12.49
N THR A 299 -32.84 -0.59 -11.44
CA THR A 299 -32.36 0.73 -11.06
C THR A 299 -30.85 0.68 -10.93
N ASN A 300 -30.19 1.83 -10.90
CA ASN A 300 -28.77 1.91 -10.60
C ASN A 300 -28.54 2.59 -9.25
N THR A 301 -27.41 2.31 -8.62
CA THR A 301 -26.86 3.16 -7.56
C THR A 301 -26.42 4.51 -8.14
N ASP A 302 -26.04 5.44 -7.26
CA ASP A 302 -25.38 6.68 -7.63
C ASP A 302 -23.99 6.42 -8.23
N GLU A 303 -23.49 7.38 -9.03
CA GLU A 303 -22.11 7.34 -9.51
C GLU A 303 -21.15 7.80 -8.42
N VAL A 304 -20.21 6.93 -8.03
CA VAL A 304 -19.24 7.19 -6.96
C VAL A 304 -17.82 7.08 -7.51
N ASN A 305 -16.91 7.92 -7.00
CA ASN A 305 -15.49 7.90 -7.35
C ASN A 305 -14.84 6.58 -6.92
N ASN A 306 -14.09 5.95 -7.83
CA ASN A 306 -13.37 4.71 -7.56
C ASN A 306 -11.85 4.81 -7.65
N GLU A 307 -11.29 6.01 -7.72
CA GLU A 307 -9.84 6.19 -7.83
C GLU A 307 -9.13 5.61 -6.60
N PRO A 308 -8.16 4.67 -6.77
CA PRO A 308 -7.37 4.14 -5.67
C PRO A 308 -6.41 5.21 -5.14
N PRO A 309 -5.81 5.05 -3.94
CA PRO A 309 -4.88 6.03 -3.39
C PRO A 309 -3.74 6.32 -4.37
N TYR A 310 -3.53 7.58 -4.72
CA TYR A 310 -2.56 7.93 -5.76
C TYR A 310 -1.69 9.13 -5.40
N THR A 311 -0.53 9.16 -6.05
CA THR A 311 0.30 10.36 -6.19
C THR A 311 0.41 10.71 -7.67
N GLU A 312 0.18 11.97 -8.01
CA GLU A 312 0.40 12.49 -9.35
C GLU A 312 1.89 12.62 -9.65
N VAL A 313 2.31 12.12 -10.81
CA VAL A 313 3.70 12.11 -11.27
C VAL A 313 3.82 12.50 -12.73
N LEU A 314 4.98 13.01 -13.12
CA LEU A 314 5.29 13.28 -14.52
C LEU A 314 5.88 12.03 -15.18
N PHE A 315 5.18 11.50 -16.18
CA PHE A 315 5.76 10.47 -17.06
C PHE A 315 6.49 11.13 -18.23
N ALA A 316 7.70 10.68 -18.51
CA ALA A 316 8.46 11.12 -19.67
C ALA A 316 9.02 9.93 -20.44
N ARG A 317 9.00 10.02 -21.77
CA ARG A 317 9.52 9.02 -22.69
C ARG A 317 10.90 9.43 -23.19
N LEU A 318 11.80 8.46 -23.27
CA LEU A 318 13.14 8.63 -23.81
C LEU A 318 13.14 8.49 -25.34
N SER A 319 13.69 9.47 -26.06
CA SER A 319 13.76 9.46 -27.53
C SER A 319 14.88 8.60 -28.11
N VAL A 320 16.03 8.56 -27.43
CA VAL A 320 17.23 7.82 -27.84
C VAL A 320 17.86 7.17 -26.62
N ALA A 321 18.42 5.97 -26.76
CA ALA A 321 19.04 5.29 -25.64
C ALA A 321 20.13 6.16 -25.02
N SER A 322 20.12 6.28 -23.69
CA SER A 322 21.01 7.17 -22.94
C SER A 322 21.37 6.57 -21.59
N GLY A 323 22.40 7.11 -20.94
CA GLY A 323 22.65 6.82 -19.52
C GLY A 323 21.49 7.26 -18.62
N THR A 324 21.46 6.71 -17.41
CA THR A 324 20.49 7.06 -16.37
C THR A 324 20.69 8.52 -15.94
N PRO A 325 19.71 9.42 -16.12
CA PRO A 325 19.81 10.79 -15.62
C PRO A 325 19.48 10.86 -14.13
N ASN A 326 19.99 11.89 -13.45
CA ASN A 326 19.52 12.21 -12.10
C ASN A 326 18.04 12.61 -12.11
N TYR A 327 17.38 12.40 -10.97
CA TYR A 327 15.97 12.68 -10.70
C TYR A 327 14.95 11.78 -11.41
N ILE A 328 15.38 10.81 -12.23
CA ILE A 328 14.47 9.75 -12.68
C ILE A 328 14.09 8.85 -11.51
N ILE A 329 12.82 8.49 -11.45
CA ILE A 329 12.26 7.48 -10.55
C ILE A 329 11.98 6.24 -11.40
N THR A 330 12.53 5.10 -10.99
CA THR A 330 12.32 3.79 -11.62
C THR A 330 11.86 2.77 -10.60
N MET A 331 11.43 1.61 -11.08
CA MET A 331 11.00 0.48 -10.25
C MET A 331 12.19 -0.46 -10.00
N TRP A 332 12.19 -1.16 -8.88
CA TRP A 332 13.23 -2.12 -8.50
C TRP A 332 12.62 -3.39 -7.92
N ASP A 333 13.23 -4.53 -8.22
CA ASP A 333 12.80 -5.85 -7.75
C ASP A 333 13.52 -6.33 -6.48
N ASP A 334 14.46 -5.52 -5.98
CA ASP A 334 15.13 -5.62 -4.69
C ASP A 334 15.76 -4.26 -4.38
N THR A 335 16.71 -4.18 -3.45
CA THR A 335 17.35 -2.91 -3.05
C THR A 335 17.90 -2.11 -4.22
N PRO A 336 17.53 -0.83 -4.33
CA PRO A 336 18.20 0.09 -5.24
C PRO A 336 19.70 0.20 -4.91
N PRO A 337 20.60 0.25 -5.90
CA PRO A 337 22.03 0.38 -5.66
C PRO A 337 22.39 1.77 -5.07
N THR A 338 23.62 1.92 -4.58
CA THR A 338 24.14 3.21 -4.09
C THR A 338 23.94 4.34 -5.11
N GLY A 339 23.58 5.53 -4.63
CA GLY A 339 23.19 6.66 -5.49
C GLY A 339 21.72 6.67 -5.86
N TRP A 340 20.91 5.71 -5.37
CA TRP A 340 19.46 5.72 -5.47
C TRP A 340 18.82 5.86 -4.09
N VAL A 341 17.73 6.61 -4.01
CA VAL A 341 16.96 6.81 -2.78
C VAL A 341 15.58 6.21 -2.96
N ASN A 342 15.20 5.29 -2.08
CA ASN A 342 13.86 4.74 -2.06
C ASN A 342 12.85 5.84 -1.67
N VAL A 343 11.83 6.04 -2.51
CA VAL A 343 10.76 7.03 -2.32
C VAL A 343 9.41 6.39 -2.03
N SER A 344 9.36 5.05 -1.91
CA SER A 344 8.19 4.26 -1.53
C SER A 344 8.33 3.50 -0.21
N ASP A 345 9.43 3.71 0.54
CA ASP A 345 9.52 3.30 1.95
C ASP A 345 8.49 4.02 2.82
N ALA A 346 8.22 3.47 4.01
CA ALA A 346 7.26 4.07 4.95
C ALA A 346 7.55 5.57 5.19
N GLY A 347 6.53 6.41 4.95
CA GLY A 347 6.65 7.88 5.03
C GLY A 347 7.16 8.56 3.74
N GLY A 348 7.59 7.79 2.75
CA GLY A 348 7.94 8.27 1.41
C GLY A 348 6.71 8.70 0.60
N ALA A 349 6.92 9.61 -0.34
CA ALA A 349 5.84 10.22 -1.13
C ALA A 349 5.09 9.25 -2.06
N LEU A 350 5.67 8.07 -2.35
CA LEU A 350 5.04 7.02 -3.15
C LEU A 350 4.65 5.78 -2.32
N ALA A 351 4.76 5.83 -0.99
CA ALA A 351 4.46 4.69 -0.13
C ALA A 351 2.95 4.37 -0.11
N GLY A 352 2.59 3.17 -0.56
CA GLY A 352 1.20 2.74 -0.72
C GLY A 352 0.42 3.49 -1.80
N GLN A 353 1.11 4.23 -2.68
CA GLN A 353 0.48 5.07 -3.69
C GLN A 353 0.57 4.42 -5.08
N PHE A 354 -0.54 4.47 -5.81
CA PHE A 354 -0.57 4.24 -7.25
C PHE A 354 -0.03 5.48 -7.99
N LEU A 355 0.56 5.28 -9.16
CA LEU A 355 1.03 6.39 -10.00
C LEU A 355 -0.07 6.86 -10.94
N LYS A 356 -0.43 8.15 -10.86
CA LYS A 356 -1.34 8.82 -11.80
C LYS A 356 -0.56 9.86 -12.61
N GLY A 357 -0.66 9.82 -13.93
CA GLY A 357 0.07 10.75 -14.78
C GLY A 357 -0.48 12.18 -14.68
N SER A 358 0.41 13.17 -14.68
CA SER A 358 0.04 14.59 -14.59
C SER A 358 1.09 15.50 -15.23
N THR A 359 0.76 16.78 -15.39
CA THR A 359 1.69 17.86 -15.74
C THR A 359 2.67 18.21 -14.61
N THR A 360 2.28 17.90 -13.37
CA THR A 360 2.92 18.33 -12.13
C THR A 360 3.04 17.15 -11.18
N TYR A 361 3.95 17.26 -10.22
CA TYR A 361 4.16 16.22 -9.21
C TYR A 361 3.51 16.59 -7.88
N GLY A 362 3.02 15.59 -7.16
CA GLY A 362 2.79 15.67 -5.71
C GLY A 362 1.35 15.87 -5.26
N LEU A 363 0.37 16.04 -6.16
CA LEU A 363 -1.04 15.96 -5.78
C LEU A 363 -1.38 14.52 -5.37
N THR A 364 -2.07 14.36 -4.26
CA THR A 364 -2.53 13.05 -3.76
C THR A 364 -4.05 13.00 -3.66
N GLY A 365 -4.61 11.80 -3.72
CA GLY A 365 -6.06 11.59 -3.63
C GLY A 365 -6.46 10.13 -3.71
N GLY A 366 -7.76 9.88 -3.91
CA GLY A 366 -8.33 8.53 -3.97
C GLY A 366 -8.63 7.93 -2.60
N GLY A 367 -9.16 6.71 -2.61
CA GLY A 367 -9.56 5.98 -1.40
C GLY A 367 -9.39 4.47 -1.56
N THR A 368 -9.44 3.73 -0.46
CA THR A 368 -9.31 2.26 -0.47
C THR A 368 -10.63 1.54 -0.65
N SER A 369 -11.74 2.21 -0.34
CA SER A 369 -13.10 1.69 -0.41
C SER A 369 -14.09 2.83 -0.63
N HIS A 370 -15.33 2.49 -0.97
CA HIS A 370 -16.44 3.43 -1.05
C HIS A 370 -17.78 2.74 -0.74
N ILE A 371 -18.80 3.56 -0.54
CA ILE A 371 -20.18 3.14 -0.31
C ILE A 371 -21.13 3.90 -1.24
N HIS A 372 -22.21 3.25 -1.66
CA HIS A 372 -23.28 3.86 -2.44
C HIS A 372 -24.40 4.43 -1.57
N ALA A 373 -25.07 5.46 -2.08
CA ALA A 373 -26.22 6.05 -1.40
C ALA A 373 -27.43 5.09 -1.36
N ASN A 374 -28.26 5.22 -0.32
CA ASN A 374 -29.52 4.49 -0.25
C ASN A 374 -30.44 4.85 -1.42
N ILE A 375 -31.13 3.86 -1.97
CA ILE A 375 -32.14 4.05 -3.01
C ILE A 375 -33.51 4.00 -2.34
N VAL A 376 -34.27 5.10 -2.43
CA VAL A 376 -35.59 5.21 -1.81
C VAL A 376 -36.66 5.26 -2.89
N GLY A 377 -37.71 4.45 -2.74
CA GLY A 377 -38.88 4.47 -3.60
C GLY A 377 -38.69 3.80 -4.97
N ALA A 378 -37.76 2.84 -5.09
CA ALA A 378 -37.70 2.00 -6.30
C ALA A 378 -39.03 1.21 -6.44
N VAL A 379 -39.42 0.82 -7.65
CA VAL A 379 -40.73 0.18 -7.89
C VAL A 379 -40.60 -1.19 -8.50
N THR A 380 -41.47 -2.12 -8.12
CA THR A 380 -41.61 -3.40 -8.80
C THR A 380 -42.55 -3.30 -10.00
N GLY A 381 -42.44 -4.27 -10.91
CA GLY A 381 -43.41 -4.49 -11.97
C GLY A 381 -44.72 -5.11 -11.47
N VAL A 382 -45.68 -5.22 -12.38
CA VAL A 382 -46.93 -5.95 -12.13
C VAL A 382 -46.65 -7.42 -11.79
N PRO A 383 -47.53 -8.09 -11.02
CA PRO A 383 -47.33 -9.48 -10.63
C PRO A 383 -47.24 -10.40 -11.85
N ASN A 384 -46.38 -11.42 -11.75
CA ASN A 384 -46.15 -12.40 -12.83
C ASN A 384 -47.35 -13.30 -13.13
N ASN A 385 -48.39 -13.25 -12.31
CA ASN A 385 -49.65 -13.94 -12.52
C ASN A 385 -50.82 -12.98 -12.28
N LEU A 386 -51.60 -12.73 -13.34
CA LEU A 386 -52.83 -11.95 -13.28
C LEU A 386 -54.02 -12.91 -13.26
N ASN A 387 -54.65 -13.07 -12.10
CA ASN A 387 -55.91 -13.80 -12.01
C ASN A 387 -57.02 -12.99 -12.71
N ASN A 388 -57.61 -13.58 -13.75
CA ASN A 388 -58.70 -12.97 -14.52
C ASN A 388 -60.07 -13.18 -13.84
N TYR A 389 -60.15 -13.02 -12.51
CA TYR A 389 -61.42 -13.05 -11.81
C TYR A 389 -62.14 -11.71 -12.01
N LYS A 390 -63.34 -11.75 -12.60
CA LYS A 390 -64.19 -10.56 -12.70
C LYS A 390 -64.49 -10.06 -11.29
N ALA A 391 -63.98 -8.87 -10.97
CA ALA A 391 -64.28 -8.17 -9.73
C ALA A 391 -65.80 -8.15 -9.53
N ASN A 392 -66.27 -8.81 -8.47
CA ASN A 392 -67.67 -8.73 -8.07
C ASN A 392 -67.83 -7.47 -7.24
N VAL A 393 -68.70 -6.56 -7.69
CA VAL A 393 -69.01 -5.27 -7.04
C VAL A 393 -69.48 -5.39 -5.58
N ASN A 394 -69.76 -6.59 -5.09
CA ASN A 394 -70.22 -6.86 -3.73
C ASN A 394 -69.14 -7.41 -2.77
N TYR A 395 -67.89 -7.64 -3.23
CA TYR A 395 -66.83 -8.22 -2.38
C TYR A 395 -65.47 -7.52 -2.60
N ALA A 396 -64.89 -6.94 -1.54
CA ALA A 396 -63.61 -6.23 -1.56
C ALA A 396 -62.42 -7.16 -1.88
N GLN A 397 -61.64 -6.88 -2.93
CA GLN A 397 -60.48 -7.68 -3.36
C GLN A 397 -59.30 -6.75 -3.68
N ALA A 398 -58.06 -7.19 -3.41
CA ALA A 398 -56.86 -6.53 -3.93
C ALA A 398 -56.89 -6.54 -5.47
N ARG A 399 -56.46 -5.44 -6.12
CA ARG A 399 -56.44 -5.38 -7.60
C ARG A 399 -55.44 -6.40 -8.13
N ALA A 400 -55.87 -7.19 -9.13
CA ALA A 400 -55.02 -8.19 -9.78
C ALA A 400 -53.71 -7.58 -10.33
N ALA A 401 -53.74 -6.33 -10.79
CA ALA A 401 -52.55 -5.55 -11.11
C ALA A 401 -52.24 -4.55 -9.99
N HIS A 402 -51.09 -4.72 -9.34
CA HIS A 402 -50.51 -3.80 -8.36
C HIS A 402 -48.98 -3.86 -8.42
N ILE A 403 -48.31 -2.93 -7.74
CA ILE A 403 -46.85 -2.84 -7.63
C ILE A 403 -46.48 -2.57 -6.17
N HIS A 404 -45.20 -2.78 -5.84
CA HIS A 404 -44.62 -2.40 -4.56
C HIS A 404 -43.57 -1.31 -4.74
N THR A 405 -43.44 -0.44 -3.74
CA THR A 405 -42.24 0.38 -3.56
C THR A 405 -41.21 -0.40 -2.74
N VAL A 406 -39.94 -0.19 -3.02
CA VAL A 406 -38.80 -0.90 -2.41
C VAL A 406 -37.75 0.15 -2.05
N ASP A 407 -37.36 0.16 -0.78
CA ASP A 407 -36.23 0.95 -0.30
C ASP A 407 -35.03 0.03 -0.13
N ILE A 408 -33.88 0.40 -0.70
CA ILE A 408 -32.64 -0.37 -0.67
C ILE A 408 -31.61 0.43 0.10
N SER A 409 -31.06 -0.17 1.15
CA SER A 409 -30.16 0.49 2.08
C SER A 409 -29.12 -0.46 2.63
N GLY A 410 -28.18 0.08 3.40
CA GLY A 410 -27.12 -0.72 4.03
C GLY A 410 -26.18 -1.31 2.99
N PHE A 411 -25.81 -0.52 1.98
CA PHE A 411 -24.75 -0.89 1.05
C PHE A 411 -23.44 -1.14 1.82
N SER A 412 -22.72 -2.21 1.48
CA SER A 412 -21.40 -2.46 2.08
C SER A 412 -20.37 -1.41 1.64
N ASP A 413 -19.42 -1.14 2.54
CA ASP A 413 -18.20 -0.40 2.25
C ASP A 413 -17.16 -1.39 1.72
N ASP A 414 -17.03 -1.47 0.40
CA ASP A 414 -16.23 -2.49 -0.28
C ASP A 414 -14.94 -1.92 -0.84
N SER A 415 -13.89 -2.74 -0.86
CA SER A 415 -12.61 -2.34 -1.44
C SER A 415 -12.72 -2.09 -2.95
N GLN A 416 -12.25 -0.92 -3.36
CA GLN A 416 -12.14 -0.52 -4.76
C GLN A 416 -10.73 -0.68 -5.32
N ILE A 417 -9.81 -1.25 -4.54
CA ILE A 417 -8.42 -1.39 -4.96
C ILE A 417 -8.34 -2.37 -6.15
N PRO A 418 -7.82 -1.94 -7.32
CA PRO A 418 -7.64 -2.82 -8.47
C PRO A 418 -6.49 -3.81 -8.25
N PRO A 419 -6.37 -4.89 -9.04
CA PRO A 419 -5.21 -5.78 -8.99
C PRO A 419 -3.90 -5.01 -9.18
N TYR A 420 -2.94 -5.22 -8.28
CA TYR A 420 -1.67 -4.51 -8.30
C TYR A 420 -0.47 -5.40 -7.94
N VAL A 421 0.72 -4.89 -8.21
CA VAL A 421 1.99 -5.43 -7.73
C VAL A 421 2.76 -4.36 -6.97
N ASP A 422 3.26 -4.74 -5.80
CA ASP A 422 4.15 -3.90 -5.02
C ASP A 422 5.54 -3.82 -5.67
N VAL A 423 6.04 -2.61 -5.79
CA VAL A 423 7.36 -2.31 -6.33
C VAL A 423 8.06 -1.29 -5.47
N ILE A 424 9.40 -1.37 -5.44
CA ILE A 424 10.22 -0.34 -4.84
C ILE A 424 10.40 0.76 -5.89
N PHE A 425 9.90 1.96 -5.61
CA PHE A 425 10.21 3.15 -6.40
C PHE A 425 11.45 3.82 -5.82
N ALA A 426 12.48 4.00 -6.64
CA ALA A 426 13.68 4.71 -6.21
C ALA A 426 14.10 5.77 -7.21
N LYS A 427 14.59 6.87 -6.66
CA LYS A 427 15.02 8.07 -7.36
C LYS A 427 16.54 8.08 -7.53
N SER A 428 17.01 8.29 -8.76
CA SER A 428 18.44 8.43 -9.05
C SER A 428 18.95 9.78 -8.56
N LEU A 429 19.97 9.73 -7.71
CA LEU A 429 20.69 10.88 -7.16
C LEU A 429 22.20 10.59 -7.20
N SER A 430 22.66 9.96 -8.29
CA SER A 430 24.06 9.60 -8.46
C SER A 430 24.95 10.84 -8.47
N GLY A 431 25.97 10.84 -7.62
CA GLY A 431 26.85 11.99 -7.39
C GLY A 431 26.21 13.17 -6.66
N ILE A 432 24.96 13.04 -6.21
CA ILE A 432 24.25 14.05 -5.42
C ILE A 432 24.12 13.53 -4.00
N SER A 433 24.76 14.20 -3.05
CA SER A 433 24.60 13.91 -1.63
C SER A 433 23.30 14.52 -1.12
N VAL A 434 22.43 13.68 -0.58
CA VAL A 434 21.26 14.07 0.21
C VAL A 434 21.68 14.13 1.67
N TYR A 435 21.21 15.16 2.35
CA TYR A 435 21.54 15.44 3.74
C TYR A 435 20.26 15.50 4.58
N THR A 436 20.27 14.80 5.72
CA THR A 436 19.23 14.90 6.75
C THR A 436 19.83 15.55 7.99
N GLN A 437 19.04 16.38 8.65
CA GLN A 437 19.33 16.77 10.01
C GLN A 437 18.97 15.58 10.91
N ASP A 438 19.98 14.91 11.46
CA ASP A 438 19.76 13.70 12.26
C ASP A 438 19.43 14.08 13.70
N SER A 439 20.10 15.10 14.22
CA SER A 439 19.79 15.66 15.52
C SER A 439 20.17 17.11 15.71
N PHE A 440 19.52 17.78 16.66
CA PHE A 440 19.86 19.12 17.10
C PHE A 440 19.64 19.34 18.59
N ARG A 441 20.37 20.32 19.13
CA ARG A 441 20.12 20.83 20.47
C ARG A 441 20.54 22.29 20.60
N PHE A 442 19.76 23.06 21.35
CA PHE A 442 20.05 24.43 21.71
C PHE A 442 20.75 24.48 23.07
N TYR A 443 21.72 25.39 23.20
CA TYR A 443 22.51 25.60 24.40
C TYR A 443 22.61 27.09 24.71
N ASP A 444 22.85 27.39 25.98
CA ASP A 444 23.39 28.70 26.35
C ASP A 444 24.73 28.93 25.65
N ASN A 445 24.96 30.18 25.22
CA ASN A 445 26.18 30.51 24.51
C ASN A 445 27.34 30.79 25.49
N ILE A 446 28.26 29.84 25.60
CA ILE A 446 29.52 29.98 26.34
C ILE A 446 30.75 30.04 25.43
N ASN A 447 31.82 30.70 25.87
CA ASN A 447 33.07 30.87 25.11
C ASN A 447 34.00 29.63 25.17
N VAL A 448 33.45 28.45 24.89
CA VAL A 448 34.15 27.14 24.86
C VAL A 448 33.69 26.36 23.63
N ILE A 449 34.50 25.47 23.04
CA ILE A 449 34.12 24.71 21.83
C ILE A 449 32.90 23.80 22.07
N THR A 450 32.91 23.05 23.18
CA THR A 450 31.80 22.19 23.59
C THR A 450 30.92 22.94 24.59
N PRO A 451 29.69 23.35 24.20
CA PRO A 451 28.73 23.91 25.16
C PRO A 451 28.32 22.85 26.18
N THR A 452 28.06 23.26 27.42
CA THR A 452 27.76 22.33 28.54
C THR A 452 26.39 22.53 29.15
N ASP A 453 25.72 23.66 28.87
CA ASP A 453 24.42 24.03 29.43
C ASP A 453 23.40 24.10 28.30
N PRO A 454 22.55 23.08 28.13
CA PRO A 454 21.41 23.14 27.21
C PRO A 454 20.49 24.32 27.54
N TRP A 455 19.70 24.75 26.56
CA TRP A 455 18.71 25.81 26.78
C TRP A 455 17.55 25.27 27.64
N PRO A 456 16.94 26.07 28.52
CA PRO A 456 17.27 27.46 28.89
C PRO A 456 18.34 27.56 29.99
N PRO A 457 19.15 28.65 30.01
CA PRO A 457 20.28 28.76 30.92
C PRO A 457 19.85 28.69 32.38
N GLY A 458 20.43 27.76 33.15
CA GLY A 458 20.13 27.57 34.56
C GLY A 458 18.70 27.12 34.89
N GLY A 459 17.93 26.66 33.88
CA GLY A 459 16.57 26.17 34.02
C GLY A 459 16.45 24.65 33.91
N SER A 460 15.25 24.17 33.61
CA SER A 460 15.03 22.78 33.19
C SER A 460 15.26 22.67 31.70
N ASP A 461 16.28 21.91 31.32
CA ASP A 461 16.75 21.82 29.94
C ASP A 461 15.76 21.16 28.98
N TYR A 462 15.74 21.65 27.74
CA TYR A 462 15.17 20.92 26.63
C TYR A 462 16.05 19.71 26.27
N ASN A 463 15.38 18.60 25.96
CA ASN A 463 16.02 17.41 25.43
C ASN A 463 16.54 17.66 24.01
N GLU A 464 17.44 16.80 23.55
CA GLU A 464 17.82 16.73 22.14
C GLU A 464 16.57 16.54 21.26
N ASN A 465 16.56 17.16 20.08
CA ASN A 465 15.45 17.13 19.12
C ASN A 465 14.12 17.68 19.64
N THR A 466 14.15 18.50 20.69
CA THR A 466 12.95 19.21 21.18
C THR A 466 13.02 20.68 20.81
N GLU A 467 11.92 21.18 20.24
CA GLU A 467 11.74 22.59 19.88
C GLU A 467 11.55 23.47 21.13
N ILE A 468 11.99 24.73 21.08
CA ILE A 468 11.76 25.69 22.17
C ILE A 468 10.35 26.26 22.03
N ASN A 469 9.39 25.68 22.73
CA ASN A 469 7.97 26.01 22.61
C ASN A 469 7.25 26.33 23.94
N THR A 470 7.97 26.36 25.07
CA THR A 470 7.36 26.68 26.37
C THR A 470 7.32 28.20 26.61
N PRO A 471 6.14 28.78 26.90
CA PRO A 471 6.02 30.18 27.29
C PRO A 471 6.82 30.47 28.57
N GLY A 472 7.81 31.37 28.49
CA GLY A 472 8.75 31.68 29.58
C GLY A 472 10.21 31.36 29.24
N ASP A 473 10.43 30.34 28.40
CA ASP A 473 11.77 29.93 27.92
C ASP A 473 12.03 30.42 26.49
N SER A 474 11.18 31.31 25.97
CA SER A 474 11.31 31.88 24.63
C SER A 474 12.60 32.67 24.47
N ILE A 475 13.22 32.58 23.29
CA ILE A 475 14.46 33.31 23.00
C ILE A 475 14.14 34.80 22.88
N GLY A 476 14.45 35.55 23.93
CA GLY A 476 14.27 37.00 23.98
C GLY A 476 15.20 37.78 23.05
N ALA A 477 14.86 39.05 22.81
CA ALA A 477 15.72 39.96 22.07
C ALA A 477 17.08 40.13 22.78
N ASN A 478 18.16 40.16 22.00
CA ASN A 478 19.55 40.23 22.47
C ASN A 478 20.10 38.98 23.18
N SER A 479 19.32 37.90 23.29
CA SER A 479 19.83 36.60 23.73
C SER A 479 20.85 36.05 22.73
N ARG A 480 21.77 35.23 23.24
CA ARG A 480 22.73 34.50 22.43
C ARG A 480 22.53 33.03 22.71
N ILE A 481 22.25 32.28 21.66
CA ILE A 481 22.10 30.84 21.73
C ILE A 481 23.18 30.19 20.89
N ARG A 482 23.51 28.95 21.23
CA ARG A 482 24.29 28.09 20.37
C ARG A 482 23.43 26.91 19.94
N ILE A 483 23.38 26.65 18.64
CA ILE A 483 22.83 25.40 18.11
C ILE A 483 23.97 24.44 17.82
N ARG A 484 23.83 23.18 18.25
CA ARG A 484 24.59 22.07 17.68
C ARG A 484 23.64 21.22 16.86
N MET A 485 24.14 20.72 15.74
CA MET A 485 23.39 19.93 14.79
C MET A 485 24.29 18.83 14.24
N SER A 486 23.73 17.64 14.09
CA SER A 486 24.32 16.58 13.30
C SER A 486 23.58 16.50 11.96
N VAL A 487 24.36 16.36 10.88
CA VAL A 487 23.83 16.24 9.52
C VAL A 487 24.41 14.97 8.90
N GLY A 488 23.55 14.00 8.63
CA GLY A 488 23.90 12.74 8.00
C GLY A 488 23.77 12.84 6.49
N SER A 489 24.64 12.15 5.74
CA SER A 489 24.35 11.88 4.33
C SER A 489 23.62 10.55 4.22
N THR A 490 22.45 10.56 3.58
CA THR A 490 21.55 9.40 3.58
C THR A 490 21.78 8.45 2.41
N ASN A 491 22.38 8.92 1.32
CA ASN A 491 22.43 8.19 0.06
C ASN A 491 23.85 8.03 -0.52
N ALA A 492 24.87 8.55 0.15
CA ALA A 492 26.26 8.51 -0.29
C ALA A 492 27.23 8.61 0.89
N THR A 493 28.47 8.18 0.68
CA THR A 493 29.59 8.55 1.54
C THR A 493 30.11 9.92 1.13
N THR A 494 30.29 10.83 2.10
CA THR A 494 30.76 12.20 1.85
C THR A 494 31.99 12.50 2.67
N THR A 495 32.96 13.20 2.10
CA THR A 495 34.14 13.67 2.84
C THR A 495 33.75 14.84 3.76
N ALA A 496 34.25 14.85 4.99
CA ALA A 496 34.08 15.98 5.90
C ALA A 496 34.56 17.28 5.22
N SER A 497 33.82 18.38 5.43
CA SER A 497 34.05 19.69 4.79
C SER A 497 33.82 19.74 3.27
N ALA A 498 33.27 18.70 2.63
CA ALA A 498 32.96 18.72 1.19
C ALA A 498 31.78 19.62 0.81
N LYS A 499 30.95 20.02 1.79
CA LYS A 499 29.81 20.92 1.60
C LYS A 499 29.82 22.04 2.63
N ALA A 500 29.24 23.17 2.23
CA ALA A 500 28.89 24.27 3.11
C ALA A 500 27.36 24.37 3.18
N PHE A 501 26.84 24.57 4.39
CA PHE A 501 25.42 24.76 4.64
C PHE A 501 25.17 26.22 5.01
N LYS A 502 23.98 26.71 4.67
CA LYS A 502 23.48 28.00 5.15
C LYS A 502 22.48 27.73 6.27
N LEU A 503 22.56 28.51 7.34
CA LEU A 503 21.50 28.54 8.35
C LEU A 503 20.48 29.60 7.95
N GLN A 504 19.21 29.21 7.93
CA GLN A 504 18.08 30.07 7.60
C GLN A 504 17.04 30.02 8.72
N TYR A 505 16.21 31.04 8.80
CA TYR A 505 15.10 31.13 9.74
C TYR A 505 13.84 31.69 9.06
N VAL A 506 12.69 31.42 9.66
CA VAL A 506 11.39 31.94 9.25
C VAL A 506 10.51 32.02 10.50
N ALA A 507 9.63 33.02 10.55
CA ALA A 507 8.59 33.08 11.57
C ALA A 507 7.35 32.36 11.04
N ALA A 508 6.94 31.29 11.71
CA ALA A 508 5.74 30.51 11.39
C ALA A 508 5.19 29.89 12.68
N ASP A 509 3.90 29.55 12.68
CA ASP A 509 3.25 28.89 13.82
C ASP A 509 3.59 27.39 13.88
N ASP A 510 4.00 26.80 12.75
CA ASP A 510 4.52 25.44 12.64
C ASP A 510 5.54 25.32 11.49
N CYS A 511 6.30 24.22 11.46
CA CYS A 511 7.29 23.97 10.40
C CYS A 511 6.67 23.71 9.02
N THR A 512 5.43 23.21 8.95
CA THR A 512 4.78 22.80 7.69
C THR A 512 4.24 23.99 6.89
N SER A 513 3.83 25.06 7.56
CA SER A 513 3.39 26.32 6.94
C SER A 513 4.54 27.32 6.71
N ALA A 514 5.75 26.96 7.10
CA ALA A 514 6.92 27.83 7.10
C ALA A 514 7.45 28.09 5.66
N LEU A 515 7.04 29.23 5.10
CA LEU A 515 7.41 29.67 3.74
C LEU A 515 8.28 30.94 3.79
N ASN A 516 9.12 31.14 2.78
CA ASN A 516 9.99 32.33 2.62
C ASN A 516 11.11 32.46 3.67
N TRP A 517 11.96 31.44 3.73
CA TRP A 517 13.13 31.38 4.61
C TRP A 517 14.13 32.52 4.34
N THR A 518 14.69 33.07 5.40
CA THR A 518 15.68 34.15 5.38
C THR A 518 17.03 33.66 5.90
N ASP A 519 18.12 33.97 5.19
CA ASP A 519 19.48 33.65 5.65
C ASP A 519 19.78 34.35 7.00
N VAL A 520 20.38 33.63 7.94
CA VAL A 520 20.92 34.26 9.17
C VAL A 520 21.98 35.27 8.76
N ALA A 521 21.85 36.51 9.26
CA ALA A 521 22.70 37.61 8.83
C ALA A 521 24.15 37.47 9.31
N ALA A 522 25.06 38.17 8.63
CA ALA A 522 26.47 38.24 9.00
C ALA A 522 26.69 38.81 10.42
N ILE A 523 27.84 38.46 11.02
CA ILE A 523 28.26 39.01 12.31
C ILE A 523 28.30 40.54 12.23
N GLY A 524 27.70 41.20 13.22
CA GLY A 524 27.66 42.66 13.32
C GLY A 524 26.54 43.36 12.53
N ALA A 525 25.69 42.61 11.83
CA ALA A 525 24.49 43.19 11.21
C ALA A 525 23.57 43.85 12.26
N THR A 526 23.03 45.02 11.93
CA THR A 526 22.02 45.73 12.74
C THR A 526 20.63 45.50 12.13
N ASP A 527 19.58 45.70 12.94
CA ASP A 527 18.17 45.68 12.50
C ASP A 527 17.69 44.37 11.85
N VAL A 528 18.31 43.24 12.24
CA VAL A 528 17.94 41.89 11.81
C VAL A 528 17.60 41.00 13.01
N PRO A 529 16.54 40.15 12.93
CA PRO A 529 16.15 39.24 14.01
C PRO A 529 17.24 38.25 14.41
N TRP A 530 17.92 37.64 13.44
CA TRP A 530 18.97 36.65 13.66
C TRP A 530 20.25 37.01 12.93
N ARG A 531 21.36 36.94 13.64
CA ARG A 531 22.71 37.17 13.11
C ARG A 531 23.73 36.27 13.79
N GLY A 532 24.84 36.02 13.11
CA GLY A 532 25.98 35.33 13.70
C GLY A 532 26.57 36.08 14.90
N TYR A 533 27.13 35.33 15.85
CA TYR A 533 27.89 35.85 16.98
C TYR A 533 29.22 35.10 17.11
N ASN A 534 30.32 35.82 17.30
CA ASN A 534 31.65 35.21 17.39
C ASN A 534 32.11 35.12 18.86
N ASN A 535 32.53 33.92 19.28
CA ASN A 535 33.10 33.65 20.59
C ASN A 535 34.62 33.76 20.50
N GLY A 536 35.26 34.58 21.35
CA GLY A 536 36.68 34.92 21.20
C GLY A 536 37.66 33.74 21.32
N SER A 537 37.26 32.61 21.91
CA SER A 537 38.08 31.41 22.11
C SER A 537 37.64 30.21 21.26
N VAL A 538 36.68 30.41 20.33
CA VAL A 538 36.19 29.35 19.43
C VAL A 538 36.54 29.74 17.99
N SER A 539 37.17 28.84 17.25
CA SER A 539 37.51 29.05 15.85
C SER A 539 36.65 28.19 14.93
N ASP A 540 36.29 28.75 13.78
CA ASP A 540 35.59 28.00 12.72
C ASP A 540 36.39 26.76 12.30
N GLY A 541 35.69 25.64 12.11
CA GLY A 541 36.32 24.36 11.75
C GLY A 541 37.06 23.63 12.89
N ALA A 542 37.01 24.13 14.13
CA ALA A 542 37.55 23.42 15.28
C ALA A 542 36.87 22.06 15.48
N THR A 543 37.66 21.03 15.81
CA THR A 543 37.16 19.67 16.04
C THR A 543 36.28 19.61 17.28
N ILE A 544 35.09 19.01 17.13
CA ILE A 544 34.19 18.72 18.24
C ILE A 544 34.47 17.30 18.74
N ALA A 545 34.56 17.13 20.06
CA ALA A 545 35.03 15.87 20.68
C ALA A 545 33.98 14.73 20.73
N SER A 546 32.73 14.99 20.33
CA SER A 546 31.64 13.99 20.32
C SER A 546 30.74 14.17 19.11
N THR A 547 30.36 13.04 18.51
CA THR A 547 29.33 12.94 17.47
C THR A 547 27.91 12.82 18.04
N LEU A 548 27.78 12.49 19.33
CA LEU A 548 26.51 12.54 20.09
C LEU A 548 26.34 13.96 20.68
N LEU A 549 25.14 14.54 20.56
CA LEU A 549 24.83 15.89 21.03
C LEU A 549 24.51 15.95 22.52
#